data_AF-K2ASS3-F1
#
_entry.id   AF-K2ASS3-F1
#
_cell.length_a   1.000
_cell.length_b   1.000
_cell.length_c   1.000
_cell.angle_alpha   90.00
_cell.angle_beta   90.00
_cell.angle_gamma   90.00
#
_symmetry.space_group_name_H-M   'P 1'
#
loop_
_entity.id
_entity.type
_entity.pdbx_description
1 polymer ?
#
loop_
_entity_poly.entity_id
_entity_poly.type
_entity_poly.pdbx_seq_one_letter_code
_entity_poly.pdbx_strand_id
1 'polypeptide(L)'
;MSFMNSKEMLLASAISGELEKLSGKLDFWHVKQEEVYIPWGSASPITLETVLALIDPNKDFPDDYDFATLYGIGWEFIWGKKPPEIVQQMRREVISRARKGDDLTKLEMTWYTLICVDTDMF
;
A
#
# COMPACT_ATOMS: atom_id res chain seq x y z
N MET A 1 -15.21 -7.40 15.00
CA MET A 1 -13.90 -7.95 14.63
C MET A 1 -14.05 -8.54 13.25
N SER A 2 -13.63 -7.82 12.21
CA SER A 2 -13.48 -8.41 10.88
C SER A 2 -12.28 -9.33 10.94
N PHE A 3 -12.43 -10.59 10.55
CA PHE A 3 -11.28 -11.48 10.40
C PHE A 3 -10.53 -11.02 9.14
N MET A 4 -9.30 -10.50 9.31
CA MET A 4 -8.43 -10.21 8.16
C MET A 4 -8.28 -11.46 7.31
N ASN A 5 -8.45 -11.32 5.99
CA ASN A 5 -8.30 -12.42 5.05
C ASN A 5 -6.82 -12.83 5.00
N SER A 6 -6.51 -14.11 4.84
CA SER A 6 -5.14 -14.62 4.71
C SER A 6 -4.32 -13.87 3.64
N LYS A 7 -4.96 -13.43 2.55
CA LYS A 7 -4.30 -12.63 1.50
C LYS A 7 -3.93 -11.22 1.96
N GLU A 8 -4.82 -10.58 2.73
CA GLU A 8 -4.62 -9.25 3.30
C GLU A 8 -3.44 -9.25 4.29
N MET A 9 -3.38 -10.27 5.16
CA MET A 9 -2.26 -10.44 6.09
C MET A 9 -0.91 -10.65 5.38
N LEU A 10 -0.90 -11.45 4.30
CA LEU A 10 0.31 -11.67 3.49
C LEU A 10 0.77 -10.37 2.82
N LEU A 11 -0.17 -9.59 2.31
CA LEU A 11 0.12 -8.31 1.67
C LEU A 11 0.65 -7.28 2.67
N ALA A 12 0.03 -7.16 3.84
CA ALA A 12 0.49 -6.26 4.90
C ALA A 12 1.93 -6.58 5.34
N SER A 13 2.23 -7.87 5.51
CA SER A 13 3.57 -8.34 5.84
C SER A 13 4.60 -7.99 4.76
N ALA A 14 4.27 -8.23 3.48
CA ALA A 14 5.17 -7.91 2.36
C ALA A 14 5.43 -6.40 2.22
N ILE A 15 4.39 -5.57 2.35
CA ILE A 15 4.51 -4.10 2.27
C ILE A 15 5.38 -3.57 3.40
N SER A 16 5.23 -4.10 4.61
CA SER A 16 6.08 -3.68 5.72
C SER A 16 7.56 -3.92 5.47
N GLY A 17 7.90 -5.07 4.89
CA GLY A 17 9.28 -5.36 4.52
C GLY A 17 9.84 -4.35 3.50
N GLU A 18 9.01 -3.80 2.63
CA GLU A 18 9.42 -2.73 1.70
C GLU A 18 9.48 -1.34 2.38
N LEU A 19 8.54 -1.05 3.28
CA LEU A 19 8.53 0.19 4.06
C LEU A 19 9.75 0.32 4.97
N GLU A 20 10.20 -0.78 5.61
CA GLU A 20 11.42 -0.80 6.41
C GLU A 20 12.65 -0.41 5.58
N LYS A 21 12.71 -0.81 4.29
CA LYS A 21 13.80 -0.39 3.39
C LYS A 21 13.74 1.11 3.06
N LEU A 22 12.57 1.73 3.13
CA LEU A 22 12.37 3.16 2.92
C LEU A 22 12.51 4.00 4.20
N SER A 23 12.70 3.38 5.37
CA SER A 23 12.83 4.07 6.67
C SER A 23 13.76 5.28 6.61
N GLY A 24 14.97 5.12 6.04
CA GLY A 24 15.92 6.23 5.90
C GLY A 24 15.44 7.40 5.01
N LYS A 25 14.61 7.14 3.98
CA LYS A 25 13.99 8.21 3.18
C LYS A 25 12.82 8.86 3.91
N LEU A 26 12.01 8.07 4.61
CA LEU A 26 10.85 8.58 5.36
C LEU A 26 11.30 9.45 6.53
N ASP A 27 12.37 9.06 7.21
CA ASP A 27 13.04 9.85 8.24
C ASP A 27 13.58 11.17 7.67
N PHE A 28 14.19 11.13 6.47
CA PHE A 28 14.67 12.32 5.76
C PHE A 28 13.53 13.30 5.45
N TRP A 29 12.34 12.81 5.08
CA TRP A 29 11.16 13.64 4.83
C TRP A 29 10.36 14.00 6.08
N HIS A 30 10.85 13.64 7.28
CA HIS A 30 10.15 13.83 8.57
C HIS A 30 8.72 13.28 8.58
N VAL A 31 8.48 12.22 7.81
CA VAL A 31 7.21 11.51 7.79
C VAL A 31 7.16 10.64 9.05
N LYS A 32 6.31 10.99 10.01
CA LYS A 32 6.02 10.09 11.13
C LYS A 32 5.24 8.89 10.60
N GLN A 33 5.90 7.74 10.48
CA GLN A 33 5.19 6.48 10.35
C GLN A 33 4.41 6.22 11.63
N GLU A 34 3.07 6.23 11.54
CA GLU A 34 2.27 5.59 12.59
C GLU A 34 2.51 4.08 12.51
N GLU A 35 2.70 3.43 13.65
CA GLU A 35 2.98 1.99 13.74
C GLU A 35 1.91 1.18 12.98
N VAL A 36 2.24 0.74 11.77
CA VAL A 36 1.45 -0.25 11.04
C VAL A 36 1.76 -1.58 11.70
N TYR A 37 0.80 -2.14 12.44
CA TYR A 37 0.94 -3.43 13.12
C TYR A 37 1.11 -4.56 12.09
N ILE A 38 2.22 -5.30 12.17
CA ILE A 38 2.55 -6.41 11.26
C ILE A 38 2.39 -7.73 12.00
N PRO A 39 1.41 -8.57 11.64
CA PRO A 39 1.12 -9.75 12.44
C PRO A 39 2.17 -10.86 12.36
N TRP A 40 2.91 -11.02 11.25
CA TRP A 40 3.80 -12.18 11.05
C TRP A 40 4.92 -11.94 10.03
N GLY A 41 6.12 -12.48 10.31
CA GLY A 41 7.23 -12.63 9.35
C GLY A 41 7.33 -14.06 8.83
N SER A 42 7.35 -14.24 7.51
CA SER A 42 7.51 -15.55 6.85
C SER A 42 8.99 -15.87 6.60
N ALA A 43 9.39 -17.13 6.84
CA ALA A 43 10.75 -17.64 6.62
C ALA A 43 11.12 -17.89 5.14
N SER A 44 10.16 -17.75 4.21
CA SER A 44 10.43 -17.76 2.77
C SER A 44 10.26 -16.34 2.21
N PRO A 45 11.15 -15.84 1.34
CA PRO A 45 11.01 -14.52 0.74
C PRO A 45 9.89 -14.58 -0.30
N ILE A 46 8.65 -14.54 0.16
CA ILE A 46 7.53 -14.24 -0.73
C ILE A 46 7.73 -12.79 -1.13
N THR A 47 8.07 -12.55 -2.39
CA THR A 47 8.26 -11.20 -2.91
C THR A 47 6.90 -10.50 -3.00
N LEU A 48 6.88 -9.18 -2.81
CA LEU A 48 5.65 -8.38 -2.93
C LEU A 48 4.96 -8.62 -4.27
N GLU A 49 5.72 -8.74 -5.36
CA GLU A 49 5.23 -9.09 -6.69
C GLU A 49 4.45 -10.41 -6.71
N THR A 50 4.95 -11.43 -5.99
CA THR A 50 4.27 -12.73 -5.89
C THR A 50 2.98 -12.60 -5.10
N VAL A 51 2.96 -11.82 -4.01
CA VAL A 51 1.73 -11.57 -3.24
C VAL A 51 0.69 -10.84 -4.07
N LEU A 52 1.10 -9.78 -4.78
CA LEU A 52 0.19 -9.00 -5.62
C LEU A 52 -0.43 -9.83 -6.74
N ALA A 53 0.31 -10.82 -7.28
CA ALA A 53 -0.18 -11.73 -8.30
C ALA A 53 -1.24 -12.74 -7.79
N LEU A 54 -1.34 -12.97 -6.48
CA LEU A 54 -2.33 -13.86 -5.87
C LEU A 54 -3.69 -13.18 -5.60
N ILE A 55 -3.74 -11.86 -5.78
CA ILE A 55 -4.92 -11.04 -5.51
C ILE A 55 -5.60 -10.73 -6.84
N ASP A 56 -6.89 -11.05 -6.94
CA ASP A 56 -7.76 -10.72 -8.04
C ASP A 56 -8.66 -9.54 -7.61
N PRO A 57 -8.37 -8.31 -8.05
CA PRO A 57 -9.09 -7.12 -7.63
C PRO A 57 -10.62 -7.19 -7.78
N ASN A 58 -11.11 -7.91 -8.78
CA ASN A 58 -12.55 -7.98 -9.04
C ASN A 58 -13.28 -8.91 -8.06
N LYS A 59 -12.55 -9.86 -7.46
CA LYS A 59 -13.11 -10.84 -6.52
C LYS A 59 -12.79 -10.50 -5.08
N ASP A 60 -11.61 -9.95 -4.85
CA ASP A 60 -11.06 -9.76 -3.50
C ASP A 60 -11.42 -8.39 -2.89
N PHE A 61 -11.82 -7.39 -3.69
CA PHE A 61 -12.16 -6.02 -3.22
C PHE A 61 -13.65 -5.63 -3.08
N PRO A 62 -14.68 -6.40 -3.50
CA PRO A 62 -16.06 -5.89 -3.59
C PRO A 62 -16.62 -5.15 -2.35
N ASP A 63 -16.12 -5.46 -1.15
CA ASP A 63 -16.56 -4.84 0.11
C ASP A 63 -15.40 -4.48 1.06
N ASP A 64 -14.16 -4.47 0.57
CA ASP A 64 -12.96 -4.27 1.41
C ASP A 64 -12.07 -3.15 0.88
N TYR A 65 -12.45 -1.93 1.25
CA TYR A 65 -11.74 -0.72 0.85
C TYR A 65 -10.32 -0.64 1.43
N ASP A 66 -10.14 -1.14 2.66
CA ASP A 66 -8.84 -1.12 3.33
C ASP A 66 -7.88 -2.10 2.64
N PHE A 67 -8.35 -3.30 2.28
CA PHE A 67 -7.55 -4.24 1.51
C PHE A 67 -7.22 -3.72 0.10
N ALA A 68 -8.17 -3.08 -0.57
CA ALA A 68 -7.92 -2.45 -1.87
C ALA A 68 -6.90 -1.30 -1.78
N THR A 69 -6.97 -0.51 -0.71
CA THR A 69 -6.02 0.58 -0.43
C THR A 69 -4.62 0.03 -0.15
N LEU A 70 -4.53 -1.02 0.67
CA LEU A 70 -3.30 -1.73 0.96
C LEU A 70 -2.69 -2.33 -0.32
N TYR A 71 -3.52 -2.89 -1.20
CA TYR A 71 -3.08 -3.39 -2.51
C TYR A 71 -2.51 -2.28 -3.39
N GLY A 72 -3.13 -1.11 -3.37
CA GLY A 72 -2.63 0.08 -4.03
C GLY A 72 -1.26 0.53 -3.50
N ILE A 73 -1.08 0.56 -2.18
CA ILE A 73 0.22 0.85 -1.54
C ILE A 73 1.29 -0.13 -2.04
N GLY A 74 0.99 -1.42 -2.09
CA GLY A 74 1.91 -2.44 -2.59
C GLY A 74 2.37 -2.17 -4.03
N TRP A 75 1.50 -1.64 -4.88
CA TRP A 75 1.84 -1.31 -6.26
C TRP A 75 2.80 -0.11 -6.41
N GLU A 76 2.91 0.79 -5.44
CA GLU A 76 3.90 1.88 -5.50
C GLU A 76 5.35 1.34 -5.42
N PHE A 77 5.55 0.16 -4.84
CA PHE A 77 6.87 -0.49 -4.77
C PHE A 77 7.21 -1.32 -6.01
N ILE A 78 6.27 -1.50 -6.95
CA ILE A 78 6.49 -2.29 -8.16
C ILE A 78 6.93 -1.38 -9.30
N TRP A 79 8.21 -1.43 -9.63
CA TRP A 79 8.79 -0.57 -10.67
C TRP A 79 8.74 -1.22 -12.06
N GLY A 80 8.54 -0.40 -13.10
CA GLY A 80 8.54 -0.84 -14.49
C GLY A 80 7.33 -1.67 -14.94
N LYS A 81 6.32 -1.86 -14.07
CA LYS A 81 5.05 -2.52 -14.42
C LYS A 81 3.88 -1.57 -14.24
N LYS A 82 2.91 -1.65 -15.15
CA LYS A 82 1.68 -0.85 -15.06
C LYS A 82 0.74 -1.47 -14.03
N PRO A 83 0.30 -0.72 -13.00
CA PRO A 83 -0.66 -1.22 -12.02
C PRO A 83 -2.05 -1.44 -12.65
N PRO A 84 -2.90 -2.33 -12.08
CA PRO A 84 -4.27 -2.54 -12.51
C PRO A 84 -5.08 -1.24 -12.57
N GLU A 85 -6.09 -1.17 -13.45
CA GLU A 85 -6.84 0.08 -13.67
C GLU A 85 -7.57 0.57 -12.42
N ILE A 86 -8.08 -0.36 -11.60
CA ILE A 86 -8.70 -0.04 -10.31
C ILE A 86 -7.73 0.66 -9.36
N VAL A 87 -6.47 0.22 -9.29
CA VAL A 87 -5.42 0.86 -8.48
C VAL A 87 -5.11 2.25 -9.02
N GLN A 88 -5.00 2.40 -10.34
CA GLN A 88 -4.78 3.72 -10.95
C GLN A 88 -5.94 4.68 -10.66
N GLN A 89 -7.18 4.20 -10.70
CA GLN A 89 -8.36 5.00 -10.36
C GLN A 89 -8.34 5.42 -8.90
N MET A 90 -8.13 4.48 -7.97
CA MET A 90 -8.05 4.76 -6.54
C MET A 90 -6.91 5.74 -6.22
N ARG A 91 -5.75 5.57 -6.84
CA ARG A 91 -4.61 6.49 -6.72
C ARG A 91 -4.98 7.92 -7.10
N ARG A 92 -5.69 8.10 -8.24
CA ARG A 92 -6.19 9.43 -8.67
C ARG A 92 -7.18 10.00 -7.67
N GLU A 93 -8.04 9.17 -7.10
CA GLU A 93 -9.04 9.57 -6.11
C GLU A 93 -8.39 10.04 -4.81
N VAL A 94 -7.45 9.27 -4.26
CA VAL A 94 -6.68 9.63 -3.05
C VAL A 94 -5.96 10.97 -3.25
N ILE A 95 -5.27 11.17 -4.38
CA ILE A 95 -4.61 12.44 -4.71
C ILE A 95 -5.62 13.59 -4.79
N SER A 96 -6.77 13.36 -5.43
CA SER A 96 -7.81 14.37 -5.61
C SER A 96 -8.40 14.80 -4.27
N ARG A 97 -8.74 13.84 -3.41
CA ARG A 97 -9.27 14.06 -2.05
C ARG A 97 -8.26 14.78 -1.16
N ALA A 98 -7.00 14.33 -1.17
CA ALA A 98 -5.91 14.99 -0.44
C ALA A 98 -5.79 16.48 -0.81
N ARG A 99 -5.82 16.79 -2.12
CA ARG A 99 -5.68 18.16 -2.64
C ARG A 99 -6.87 19.06 -2.34
N LYS A 100 -8.06 18.49 -2.22
CA LYS A 100 -9.28 19.21 -1.83
C LYS A 100 -9.34 19.48 -0.32
N GLY A 101 -8.49 18.82 0.46
CA GLY A 101 -8.55 18.86 1.92
C GLY A 101 -9.66 17.99 2.50
N ASP A 102 -10.10 16.97 1.75
CA ASP A 102 -11.05 15.99 2.27
C ASP A 102 -10.36 15.10 3.32
N ASP A 103 -11.11 14.61 4.31
CA ASP A 103 -10.59 13.67 5.30
C ASP A 103 -10.18 12.36 4.61
N LEU A 104 -8.93 11.96 4.83
CA LEU A 104 -8.37 10.68 4.40
C LEU A 104 -8.28 9.74 5.59
N THR A 105 -8.52 8.45 5.35
CA THR A 105 -8.19 7.41 6.32
C THR A 105 -6.68 7.34 6.53
N LYS A 106 -6.25 6.67 7.61
CA LYS A 106 -4.82 6.49 7.90
C LYS A 106 -4.07 5.77 6.77
N LEU A 107 -4.70 4.75 6.17
CA LEU A 107 -4.14 4.03 5.03
C LEU A 107 -4.05 4.90 3.78
N GLU A 108 -5.09 5.67 3.48
CA GLU A 108 -5.07 6.62 2.35
C GLU A 108 -3.99 7.70 2.52
N MET A 109 -3.83 8.22 3.74
CA MET A 109 -2.77 9.19 4.05
C MET A 109 -1.37 8.57 3.89
N THR A 110 -1.20 7.32 4.31
CA THR A 110 0.06 6.58 4.10
C THR A 110 0.34 6.42 2.61
N TRP A 111 -0.66 6.00 1.84
CA TRP A 111 -0.52 5.87 0.39
C TRP A 111 -0.20 7.20 -0.28
N TYR A 112 -0.92 8.27 0.09
CA TYR A 112 -0.65 9.62 -0.41
C TYR A 112 0.78 10.08 -0.08
N THR A 113 1.25 9.79 1.12
CA THR A 113 2.62 10.14 1.52
C THR A 113 3.65 9.38 0.70
N LEU A 114 3.46 8.08 0.46
CA LEU A 114 4.33 7.28 -0.42
C LEU A 114 4.31 7.83 -1.85
N ILE A 115 3.13 8.16 -2.38
CA ILE A 115 2.99 8.81 -3.69
C ILE A 115 3.82 10.10 -3.75
N CYS A 116 3.79 10.93 -2.70
CA CYS A 116 4.53 12.20 -2.65
C CYS A 116 6.04 12.01 -2.46
N VAL A 117 6.44 11.02 -1.66
CA VAL A 117 7.85 10.73 -1.38
C VAL A 117 8.53 10.07 -2.57
N ASP A 118 7.81 9.24 -3.34
CA ASP A 118 8.35 8.52 -4.49
C ASP A 118 8.11 9.24 -5.84
N THR A 119 7.47 10.42 -5.84
CA THR A 119 7.32 11.25 -7.06
C THR A 119 8.62 11.82 -7.64
N ASP A 120 9.81 11.43 -7.14
CA ASP A 120 11.06 12.08 -7.56
C ASP A 120 12.30 11.17 -7.61
N MET A 121 12.21 9.95 -8.17
CA MET A 121 13.40 9.26 -8.69
C MET A 121 13.14 8.49 -10.01
N PHE A 122 13.23 9.27 -11.10
CA PHE A 122 13.59 8.92 -12.49
C PHE A 122 12.60 8.16 -13.38
#